data_AF-A0A935Y269-F1
#
_entry.id   AF-A0A935Y269-F1
#
_cell.length_a   1.000
_cell.length_b   1.000
_cell.length_c   1.000
_cell.angle_alpha   90.00
_cell.angle_beta   90.00
_cell.angle_gamma   90.00
#
_symmetry.space_group_name_H-M   'P 1'
#
loop_
_entity.id
_entity.type
_entity.pdbx_description
1 polymer ?
#
loop_
_entity_poly.entity_id
_entity_poly.type
_entity_poly.pdbx_seq_one_letter_code
_entity_poly.pdbx_strand_id
1 'polypeptide(L)'
;MEAYKYQLSDKFKKVVCLDSFPVEWNEEEWKRIDLIITDYKIGQMTISELAEGSNTAMYKELNWILVSGFDIDQLPETMTLKFKFKFQKPVRIQEVLDQLRQLYIENLWEEPQWYDFTIDYDNNPALIKNAMNSVVTEWEKTALDLMQAIKDGNSEALVNLEHRMVNSFRKFHLNQLHGLLLRIMETIKHGQEAQSMRMELETRINYILECMRQYRDDIIV
;
A
#
# COMPACT_ATOMS: atom_id res chain seq x y z
N MET A 1 1.68 -8.86 21.88
CA MET A 1 1.91 -7.59 21.15
C MET A 1 3.37 -7.35 20.78
N GLU A 2 4.34 -7.61 21.65
CA GLU A 2 5.77 -7.42 21.31
C GLU A 2 6.26 -8.22 20.09
N ALA A 3 5.72 -9.44 19.88
CA ALA A 3 6.00 -10.24 18.68
C ALA A 3 5.55 -9.55 17.38
N TYR A 4 4.45 -8.80 17.40
CA TYR A 4 3.97 -8.02 16.23
C TYR A 4 4.89 -6.84 15.98
N LYS A 5 5.33 -6.14 17.03
CA LYS A 5 6.21 -4.97 16.93
C LYS A 5 7.55 -5.31 16.26
N TYR A 6 8.16 -6.45 16.61
CA TYR A 6 9.44 -6.88 16.06
C TYR A 6 9.38 -7.28 14.57
N GLN A 7 8.27 -7.87 14.12
CA GLN A 7 8.11 -8.26 12.71
C GLN A 7 7.70 -7.09 11.79
N LEU A 8 7.22 -5.99 12.36
CA LEU A 8 6.69 -4.84 11.62
C LEU A 8 7.59 -3.60 11.66
N SER A 9 8.57 -3.56 12.57
CA SER A 9 9.49 -2.43 12.72
C SER A 9 10.34 -2.15 11.49
N ASP A 10 10.58 -3.16 10.65
CA ASP A 10 11.38 -3.00 9.42
C ASP A 10 10.55 -2.45 8.24
N LYS A 11 9.23 -2.35 8.40
CA LYS A 11 8.29 -2.10 7.30
C LYS A 11 7.45 -0.82 7.47
N PHE A 12 7.11 -0.44 8.70
CA PHE A 12 6.49 0.87 8.96
C PHE A 12 7.49 1.75 9.71
N LYS A 13 7.55 3.06 9.42
CA LYS A 13 8.50 3.98 10.08
C LYS A 13 8.21 4.07 11.58
N LYS A 14 6.94 3.92 12.00
CA LYS A 14 6.56 3.79 13.42
C LYS A 14 5.23 3.02 13.61
N VAL A 15 5.31 1.75 14.03
CA VAL A 15 4.16 0.98 14.55
C VAL A 15 4.04 1.17 16.06
N VAL A 16 2.82 1.46 16.53
CA VAL A 16 2.52 1.46 17.97
C VAL A 16 1.55 0.36 18.31
N CYS A 17 1.94 -0.46 19.29
CA CYS A 17 1.10 -1.49 19.88
C CYS A 17 0.56 -0.95 21.21
N LEU A 18 -0.77 -0.89 21.38
CA LEU A 18 -1.41 -0.38 22.59
C LEU A 18 -2.12 -1.50 23.36
N ASP A 19 -1.80 -1.62 24.64
CA ASP A 19 -2.47 -2.53 25.58
C ASP A 19 -3.70 -1.87 26.23
N SER A 20 -3.91 -0.56 26.04
CA SER A 20 -5.03 0.21 26.57
C SER A 20 -5.25 1.49 25.76
N PHE A 21 -6.50 1.92 25.61
CA PHE A 21 -6.92 3.15 24.93
C PHE A 21 -8.09 3.78 25.70
N PRO A 22 -8.25 5.12 25.76
CA PRO A 22 -7.48 6.18 25.07
C PRO A 22 -6.06 6.39 25.61
N VAL A 23 -5.18 6.89 24.73
CA VAL A 23 -3.82 7.34 25.09
C VAL A 23 -3.73 8.82 24.76
N GLU A 24 -3.25 9.62 25.72
CA GLU A 24 -2.97 11.04 25.50
C GLU A 24 -1.61 11.18 24.82
N TRP A 25 -1.62 11.48 23.53
CA TRP A 25 -0.45 11.94 22.77
C TRP A 25 -0.70 13.34 22.23
N ASN A 26 0.36 14.13 22.12
CA ASN A 26 0.31 15.45 21.50
C ASN A 26 0.25 15.34 19.96
N GLU A 27 -0.10 16.45 19.29
CA GLU A 27 -0.28 16.50 17.82
C GLU A 27 0.96 16.04 17.03
N GLU A 28 2.17 16.39 17.48
CA GLU A 28 3.40 15.95 16.82
C GLU A 28 3.67 14.45 16.99
N GLU A 29 3.30 13.89 18.13
CA GLU A 29 3.43 12.46 18.40
C GLU A 29 2.50 11.65 17.49
N TRP A 30 1.27 12.14 17.26
CA TRP A 30 0.31 11.53 16.33
C TRP A 30 0.78 11.56 14.88
N LYS A 31 1.32 12.69 14.41
CA LYS A 31 1.84 12.84 13.02
C LYS A 31 3.00 11.91 12.69
N ARG A 32 3.65 11.31 13.70
CA ARG A 32 4.78 10.41 13.54
C ARG A 32 4.39 8.93 13.50
N ILE A 33 3.10 8.59 13.64
CA ILE A 33 2.62 7.20 13.73
C ILE A 33 1.99 6.81 12.39
N ASP A 34 2.44 5.69 11.82
CA ASP A 34 1.88 5.19 10.56
C ASP A 34 0.74 4.18 10.79
N LEU A 35 0.82 3.44 11.90
CA LEU A 35 -0.05 2.30 12.18
C LEU A 35 -0.23 2.11 13.69
N ILE A 36 -1.49 1.94 14.11
CA ILE A 36 -1.83 1.57 15.48
C ILE A 36 -2.48 0.19 15.47
N ILE A 37 -1.88 -0.71 16.25
CA ILE A 37 -2.44 -2.02 16.57
C ILE A 37 -2.83 -1.96 18.04
N THR A 38 -4.10 -2.16 18.34
CA THR A 38 -4.57 -2.18 19.73
C THR A 38 -5.15 -3.54 20.05
N ASP A 39 -4.69 -4.12 21.17
CA ASP A 39 -5.31 -5.29 21.78
C ASP A 39 -6.27 -4.77 22.85
N TYR A 40 -7.56 -4.98 22.64
CA TYR A 40 -8.57 -4.65 23.64
C TYR A 40 -8.34 -5.55 24.86
N LYS A 41 -7.73 -5.01 25.93
CA LYS A 41 -7.53 -5.74 27.19
C LYS A 41 -8.84 -6.41 27.58
N ILE A 42 -8.80 -7.74 27.59
CA ILE A 42 -9.92 -8.61 27.88
C ILE A 42 -10.53 -8.21 29.23
N GLY A 43 -11.75 -7.65 29.21
CA GLY A 43 -12.69 -7.70 30.32
C GLY A 43 -12.89 -6.46 31.21
N GLN A 44 -12.38 -5.26 30.89
CA GLN A 44 -12.49 -4.12 31.84
C GLN A 44 -13.10 -2.82 31.34
N MET A 45 -13.35 -2.65 30.04
CA MET A 45 -14.07 -1.49 29.50
C MET A 45 -15.09 -1.93 28.46
N THR A 46 -16.08 -1.08 28.19
CA THR A 46 -17.09 -1.27 27.14
C THR A 46 -16.77 -0.44 25.90
N ILE A 47 -17.34 -0.80 24.75
CA ILE A 47 -17.17 -0.08 23.48
C ILE A 47 -17.65 1.37 23.60
N SER A 48 -18.71 1.61 24.38
CA SER A 48 -19.30 2.93 24.63
C SER A 48 -18.33 3.88 25.34
N GLU A 49 -17.59 3.39 26.33
CA GLU A 49 -16.60 4.18 27.07
C GLU A 49 -15.43 4.64 26.17
N LEU A 50 -15.13 3.90 25.11
CA LEU A 50 -14.11 4.27 24.13
C LEU A 50 -14.61 5.30 23.11
N ALA A 51 -15.86 5.17 22.68
CA ALA A 51 -16.49 6.12 21.76
C ALA A 51 -16.55 7.53 22.37
N GLU A 52 -16.82 7.63 23.67
CA GLU A 52 -16.85 8.91 24.41
C GLU A 52 -15.45 9.56 24.54
N GLY A 53 -14.38 8.78 24.60
CA GLY A 53 -12.99 9.28 24.71
C GLY A 53 -12.31 9.65 23.38
N SER A 54 -12.86 9.24 22.23
CA SER A 54 -12.21 9.34 20.91
C SER A 54 -12.58 10.58 20.06
N ASN A 55 -13.21 11.59 20.66
CA ASN A 55 -13.88 12.69 19.95
C ASN A 55 -12.95 13.77 19.36
N THR A 56 -11.76 13.41 18.91
CA THR A 56 -10.77 14.35 18.34
C THR A 56 -10.62 14.12 16.84
N ALA A 57 -11.00 15.12 16.05
CA ALA A 57 -11.10 15.07 14.58
C ALA A 57 -9.79 14.69 13.84
N MET A 58 -8.65 14.65 14.54
CA MET A 58 -7.32 14.32 14.01
C MET A 58 -7.10 12.83 13.66
N TYR A 59 -7.96 11.90 14.09
CA TYR A 59 -7.69 10.46 13.98
C TYR A 59 -8.14 9.80 12.68
N LYS A 60 -8.79 10.54 11.77
CA LYS A 60 -9.40 9.99 10.55
C LYS A 60 -8.41 9.53 9.49
N GLU A 61 -7.15 9.95 9.57
CA GLU A 61 -6.14 9.69 8.52
C GLU A 61 -5.19 8.52 8.85
N LEU A 62 -5.28 7.94 10.05
CA LEU A 62 -4.41 6.83 10.46
C LEU A 62 -4.97 5.48 10.03
N ASN A 63 -4.09 4.53 9.72
CA ASN A 63 -4.48 3.13 9.56
C ASN A 63 -4.58 2.47 10.94
N TRP A 64 -5.76 1.95 11.26
CA TRP A 64 -6.05 1.28 12.53
C TRP A 64 -6.35 -0.20 12.33
N ILE A 65 -5.72 -1.05 13.15
CA ILE A 65 -6.08 -2.46 13.30
C ILE A 65 -6.58 -2.71 14.72
N LEU A 66 -7.79 -3.24 14.82
CA LEU A 66 -8.37 -3.71 16.08
C LEU A 66 -8.23 -5.22 16.21
N VAL A 67 -7.68 -5.68 17.34
CA VAL A 67 -7.71 -7.09 17.74
C VAL A 67 -8.44 -7.20 19.07
N SER A 68 -9.61 -7.85 19.10
CA SER A 68 -10.47 -7.90 20.30
C SER A 68 -11.04 -9.30 20.57
N GLY A 69 -11.35 -9.58 21.84
CA GLY A 69 -12.03 -10.80 22.27
C GLY A 69 -13.55 -10.75 22.28
N PHE A 70 -14.15 -9.62 21.90
CA PHE A 70 -15.61 -9.40 21.92
C PHE A 70 -16.23 -9.51 20.51
N ASP A 71 -17.56 -9.60 20.44
CA ASP A 71 -18.35 -9.60 19.20
C ASP A 71 -18.13 -8.29 18.43
N ILE A 72 -17.12 -8.27 17.57
CA ILE A 72 -16.70 -7.11 16.76
C ILE A 72 -17.84 -6.58 15.88
N ASP A 73 -18.77 -7.46 15.50
CA ASP A 73 -19.95 -7.13 14.72
C ASP A 73 -20.97 -6.27 15.50
N GLN A 74 -20.82 -6.13 16.82
CA GLN A 74 -21.66 -5.28 17.68
C GLN A 74 -21.07 -3.88 17.89
N LEU A 75 -19.95 -3.53 17.25
CA LEU A 75 -19.42 -2.16 17.29
C LEU A 75 -20.43 -1.18 16.67
N PRO A 76 -20.86 -0.11 17.39
CA PRO A 76 -21.75 0.88 16.85
C PRO A 76 -21.18 1.50 15.57
N GLU A 77 -22.00 1.62 14.52
CA GLU A 77 -21.61 2.31 13.27
C GLU A 77 -21.21 3.77 13.52
N THR A 78 -21.65 4.35 14.63
CA THR A 78 -21.35 5.71 15.08
C THR A 78 -19.94 5.90 15.62
N MET A 79 -19.17 4.82 15.80
CA MET A 79 -17.79 4.89 16.23
C MET A 79 -16.94 5.51 15.11
N THR A 80 -16.50 6.75 15.31
CA THR A 80 -15.76 7.56 14.34
C THR A 80 -14.37 7.01 14.00
N LEU A 81 -13.86 6.06 14.80
CA LEU A 81 -12.70 5.24 14.46
C LEU A 81 -13.11 4.20 13.43
N LYS A 82 -12.96 4.54 12.14
CA LYS A 82 -13.03 3.55 11.06
C LYS A 82 -11.80 2.65 11.13
N PHE A 83 -11.87 1.61 11.97
CA PHE A 83 -10.88 0.54 11.95
C PHE A 83 -10.84 -0.08 10.55
N LYS A 84 -9.67 -0.04 9.93
CA LYS A 84 -9.48 -0.56 8.58
C LYS A 84 -9.53 -2.09 8.57
N PHE A 85 -9.00 -2.71 9.65
CA PHE A 85 -9.14 -4.13 9.91
C PHE A 85 -9.59 -4.40 11.34
N LYS A 86 -10.43 -5.42 11.51
CA LYS A 86 -11.00 -5.85 12.80
C LYS A 86 -10.86 -7.37 12.91
N PHE A 87 -10.34 -7.86 14.03
CA PHE A 87 -10.10 -9.29 14.24
C PHE A 87 -10.66 -9.79 15.58
N GLN A 88 -11.53 -10.82 15.53
CA GLN A 88 -12.14 -11.42 16.71
C GLN A 88 -11.31 -12.62 17.19
N LYS A 89 -10.95 -12.66 18.48
CA LYS A 89 -10.20 -13.80 19.06
C LYS A 89 -11.06 -15.07 19.07
N PRO A 90 -10.48 -16.25 18.80
CA PRO A 90 -9.05 -16.49 18.56
C PRO A 90 -8.63 -16.09 17.13
N VAL A 91 -7.57 -15.26 17.04
CA VAL A 91 -7.02 -14.76 15.77
C VAL A 91 -5.75 -15.54 15.44
N ARG A 92 -5.63 -16.01 14.20
CA ARG A 92 -4.37 -16.60 13.74
C ARG A 92 -3.41 -15.48 13.37
N ILE A 93 -2.15 -15.60 13.80
CA ILE A 93 -1.10 -14.60 13.51
C ILE A 93 -0.98 -14.34 12.00
N GLN A 94 -1.14 -15.38 11.18
CA GLN A 94 -1.07 -15.26 9.72
C GLN A 94 -2.15 -14.31 9.17
N GLU A 95 -3.36 -14.32 9.73
CA GLU A 95 -4.46 -13.45 9.28
C GLU A 95 -4.13 -11.98 9.53
N VAL A 96 -3.51 -11.67 10.67
CA VAL A 96 -3.04 -10.31 10.99
C VAL A 96 -1.91 -9.89 10.06
N LEU A 97 -0.95 -10.80 9.80
CA LEU A 97 0.17 -10.54 8.92
C LEU A 97 -0.26 -10.31 7.46
N ASP A 98 -1.28 -11.03 6.99
CA ASP A 98 -1.79 -10.85 5.63
C ASP A 98 -2.49 -9.49 5.47
N GLN A 99 -3.29 -9.05 6.44
CA GLN A 99 -3.89 -7.71 6.41
C GLN A 99 -2.86 -6.59 6.62
N LEU A 100 -1.85 -6.83 7.44
CA LEU A 100 -0.72 -5.90 7.58
C LEU A 100 0.08 -5.77 6.29
N ARG A 101 0.26 -6.88 5.56
CA ARG A 101 0.86 -6.85 4.24
C ARG A 101 -0.01 -6.05 3.29
N GLN A 102 -1.33 -6.24 3.31
CA GLN A 102 -2.27 -5.45 2.51
C GLN A 102 -2.22 -3.95 2.88
N LEU A 103 -2.17 -3.59 4.16
CA LEU A 103 -1.98 -2.20 4.58
C LEU A 103 -0.65 -1.61 4.13
N TYR A 104 0.42 -2.37 4.28
CA TYR A 104 1.74 -1.95 3.84
C TYR A 104 1.74 -1.70 2.34
N ILE A 105 1.10 -2.58 1.57
CA ILE A 105 0.85 -2.42 0.14
C ILE A 105 0.08 -1.13 -0.13
N GLU A 106 -1.10 -0.95 0.46
CA GLU A 106 -1.96 0.21 0.22
C GLU A 106 -1.35 1.54 0.68
N ASN A 107 -0.43 1.54 1.65
CA ASN A 107 0.21 2.77 2.15
C ASN A 107 1.57 3.10 1.52
N LEU A 108 2.27 2.11 0.93
CA LEU A 108 3.58 2.32 0.28
C LEU A 108 3.55 2.12 -1.23
N TRP A 109 2.48 1.57 -1.78
CA TRP A 109 2.34 1.41 -3.22
C TRP A 109 1.51 2.57 -3.72
N GLU A 110 2.11 3.33 -4.62
CA GLU A 110 1.45 4.46 -5.26
C GLU A 110 0.33 3.93 -6.14
N GLU A 111 -0.87 4.45 -5.95
CA GLU A 111 -1.95 4.27 -6.92
C GLU A 111 -1.69 5.17 -8.13
N PRO A 112 -1.82 4.64 -9.36
CA PRO A 112 -1.67 5.43 -10.57
C PRO A 112 -2.65 6.62 -10.58
N GLN A 113 -2.15 7.81 -10.88
CA GLN A 113 -2.99 8.99 -11.05
C GLN A 113 -3.43 9.11 -12.50
N TRP A 114 -4.74 9.22 -12.74
CA TRP A 114 -5.31 9.18 -14.09
C TRP A 114 -5.42 10.55 -14.77
N TYR A 115 -5.40 11.63 -13.98
CA TYR A 115 -5.72 12.99 -14.44
C TYR A 115 -4.88 13.44 -15.65
N ASP A 116 -3.55 13.33 -15.56
CA ASP A 116 -2.68 13.75 -16.66
C ASP A 116 -2.84 12.85 -17.90
N PHE A 117 -3.23 11.59 -17.70
CA PHE A 117 -3.47 10.65 -18.79
C PHE A 117 -4.77 11.00 -19.53
N THR A 118 -5.85 11.32 -18.81
CA THR A 118 -7.15 11.61 -19.45
C THR A 118 -7.16 12.94 -20.21
N ILE A 119 -6.37 13.92 -19.75
CA ILE A 119 -6.24 15.22 -20.41
C ILE A 119 -5.68 15.10 -21.83
N ASP A 120 -4.73 14.18 -22.08
CA ASP A 120 -4.16 13.97 -23.42
C ASP A 120 -5.20 13.55 -24.47
N TYR A 121 -6.35 13.06 -24.03
CA TYR A 121 -7.43 12.56 -24.86
C TYR A 121 -8.70 13.40 -24.73
N ASP A 122 -8.57 14.66 -24.29
CA ASP A 122 -9.68 15.61 -24.10
C ASP A 122 -10.83 15.05 -23.24
N ASN A 123 -10.51 14.16 -22.29
CA ASN A 123 -11.48 13.43 -21.48
C ASN A 123 -12.49 12.59 -22.30
N ASN A 124 -12.18 12.22 -23.54
CA ASN A 124 -13.03 11.38 -24.39
C ASN A 124 -12.96 9.90 -23.94
N PRO A 125 -14.07 9.30 -23.45
CA PRO A 125 -14.05 7.94 -22.90
C PRO A 125 -13.55 6.87 -23.89
N ALA A 126 -13.95 6.95 -25.16
CA ALA A 126 -13.56 5.98 -26.17
C ALA A 126 -12.05 6.02 -26.45
N LEU A 127 -11.49 7.24 -26.57
CA LEU A 127 -10.06 7.42 -26.81
C LEU A 127 -9.23 6.99 -25.59
N ILE A 128 -9.66 7.37 -24.39
CA ILE A 128 -9.00 6.97 -23.13
C ILE A 128 -8.99 5.44 -23.00
N LYS A 129 -10.12 4.77 -23.25
CA LYS A 129 -10.21 3.30 -23.14
C LYS A 129 -9.27 2.60 -24.12
N ASN A 130 -9.23 3.06 -25.37
CA ASN A 130 -8.33 2.52 -26.39
C ASN A 130 -6.85 2.75 -26.06
N ALA A 131 -6.52 3.96 -25.60
CA ALA A 131 -5.18 4.31 -25.18
C ALA A 131 -4.74 3.48 -23.96
N MET A 132 -5.59 3.35 -22.94
CA MET A 132 -5.29 2.56 -21.75
C MET A 132 -5.08 1.08 -22.10
N ASN A 133 -5.84 0.55 -23.06
CA ASN A 133 -5.62 -0.81 -23.55
C ASN A 133 -4.23 -0.99 -24.19
N SER A 134 -3.76 0.03 -24.90
CA SER A 134 -2.41 0.03 -25.50
C SER A 134 -1.34 0.10 -24.42
N VAL A 135 -1.52 0.98 -23.42
CA VAL A 135 -0.60 1.13 -22.27
C VAL A 135 -0.49 -0.17 -21.46
N VAL A 136 -1.62 -0.80 -21.12
CA VAL A 136 -1.63 -2.09 -20.40
C VAL A 136 -0.85 -3.16 -21.16
N THR A 137 -1.09 -3.29 -22.46
CA THR A 137 -0.40 -4.27 -23.31
C THR A 137 1.11 -4.01 -23.36
N GLU A 138 1.52 -2.74 -23.47
CA GLU A 138 2.92 -2.35 -23.47
C GLU A 138 3.59 -2.64 -22.12
N TRP A 139 2.92 -2.32 -21.01
CA TRP A 139 3.41 -2.56 -19.66
C TRP A 139 3.55 -4.05 -19.36
N GLU A 140 2.59 -4.89 -19.75
CA GLU A 140 2.67 -6.35 -19.56
C GLU A 140 3.91 -6.94 -20.24
N LYS A 141 4.16 -6.56 -21.49
CA LYS A 141 5.35 -6.99 -22.23
C LYS A 141 6.63 -6.47 -21.58
N THR A 142 6.65 -5.17 -21.28
CA THR A 142 7.84 -4.52 -20.72
C THR A 142 8.18 -5.05 -19.33
N ALA A 143 7.18 -5.40 -18.52
CA ALA A 143 7.37 -6.03 -17.22
C ALA A 143 8.09 -7.38 -17.32
N LEU A 144 7.69 -8.22 -18.28
CA LEU A 144 8.36 -9.51 -18.52
C LEU A 144 9.81 -9.31 -18.95
N ASP A 145 10.06 -8.42 -19.91
CA ASP A 145 11.41 -8.08 -20.37
C ASP A 145 12.28 -7.54 -19.21
N LEU A 146 11.68 -6.71 -18.34
CA LEU A 146 12.33 -6.14 -17.17
C LEU A 146 12.70 -7.21 -16.14
N MET A 147 11.79 -8.12 -15.81
CA MET A 147 12.08 -9.20 -14.87
C MET A 147 13.19 -10.11 -15.39
N GLN A 148 13.22 -10.36 -16.70
CA GLN A 148 14.27 -11.15 -17.34
C GLN A 148 15.61 -10.40 -17.34
N ALA A 149 15.64 -9.12 -17.70
CA ALA A 149 16.86 -8.31 -17.69
C ALA A 149 17.48 -8.17 -16.28
N ILE A 150 16.65 -8.05 -15.23
CA ILE A 150 17.11 -8.03 -13.84
C ILE A 150 17.71 -9.38 -13.46
N LYS A 151 17.06 -10.48 -13.83
CA LYS A 151 17.54 -11.85 -13.55
C LYS A 151 18.88 -12.13 -14.23
N ASP A 152 19.05 -11.65 -15.46
CA ASP A 152 20.27 -11.84 -16.24
C ASP A 152 21.39 -10.85 -15.89
N GLY A 153 21.11 -9.86 -15.02
CA GLY A 153 22.06 -8.80 -14.68
C GLY A 153 22.43 -7.91 -15.87
N ASN A 154 21.57 -7.82 -16.89
CA ASN A 154 21.85 -7.11 -18.13
C ASN A 154 21.56 -5.60 -17.98
N SER A 155 22.57 -4.84 -17.54
CA SER A 155 22.45 -3.40 -17.28
C SER A 155 22.04 -2.57 -18.50
N GLU A 156 22.54 -2.91 -19.70
CA GLU A 156 22.19 -2.20 -20.94
C GLU A 156 20.71 -2.40 -21.29
N ALA A 157 20.20 -3.64 -21.19
CA ALA A 157 18.79 -3.92 -21.39
C ALA A 157 17.91 -3.15 -20.39
N LEU A 158 18.34 -3.05 -19.13
CA LEU A 158 17.61 -2.30 -18.10
C LEU A 158 17.51 -0.81 -18.40
N VAL A 159 18.57 -0.18 -18.89
CA VAL A 159 18.54 1.24 -19.30
C VAL A 159 17.54 1.45 -20.44
N ASN A 160 17.56 0.57 -21.45
CA ASN A 160 16.63 0.66 -22.57
C ASN A 160 15.17 0.41 -22.17
N LEU A 161 14.93 -0.44 -21.16
CA LEU A 161 13.60 -0.69 -20.61
C LEU A 161 13.11 0.47 -19.73
N GLU A 162 13.98 1.03 -18.88
CA GLU A 162 13.68 2.21 -18.07
C GLU A 162 13.28 3.39 -18.95
N HIS A 163 14.03 3.67 -20.02
CA HIS A 163 13.73 4.77 -20.95
C HIS A 163 12.38 4.61 -21.65
N ARG A 164 11.94 3.38 -21.92
CA ARG A 164 10.59 3.12 -22.45
C ARG A 164 9.51 3.43 -21.42
N MET A 165 9.76 3.11 -20.15
CA MET A 165 8.77 3.27 -19.07
C MET A 165 8.74 4.66 -18.44
N VAL A 166 9.82 5.45 -18.53
CA VAL A 166 9.97 6.71 -17.78
C VAL A 166 8.84 7.71 -18.03
N ASN A 167 8.34 7.78 -19.26
CA ASN A 167 7.21 8.64 -19.60
C ASN A 167 5.92 8.15 -18.93
N SER A 168 5.69 6.84 -18.90
CA SER A 168 4.55 6.26 -18.18
C SER A 168 4.66 6.48 -16.67
N PHE A 169 5.85 6.32 -16.08
CA PHE A 169 6.04 6.59 -14.64
C PHE A 169 5.68 8.03 -14.28
N ARG A 170 6.13 9.00 -15.07
CA ARG A 170 5.77 10.41 -14.88
C ARG A 170 4.28 10.64 -15.08
N LYS A 171 3.71 10.07 -16.14
CA LYS A 171 2.31 10.26 -16.51
C LYS A 171 1.33 9.76 -15.44
N PHE A 172 1.68 8.66 -14.79
CA PHE A 172 0.87 8.05 -13.73
C PHE A 172 1.35 8.39 -12.31
N HIS A 173 2.31 9.30 -12.16
CA HIS A 173 2.90 9.72 -10.88
C HIS A 173 3.51 8.58 -10.04
N LEU A 174 4.12 7.59 -10.70
CA LEU A 174 4.71 6.39 -10.10
C LEU A 174 6.18 6.58 -9.68
N ASN A 175 6.44 7.65 -8.93
CA ASN A 175 7.78 8.08 -8.53
C ASN A 175 8.53 7.05 -7.67
N GLN A 176 7.84 6.38 -6.74
CA GLN A 176 8.43 5.35 -5.88
C GLN A 176 8.76 4.09 -6.67
N LEU A 177 7.92 3.68 -7.62
CA LEU A 177 8.21 2.55 -8.49
C LEU A 177 9.44 2.84 -9.36
N HIS A 178 9.50 4.03 -9.95
CA HIS A 178 10.65 4.49 -10.71
C HIS A 178 11.93 4.49 -9.86
N GLY A 179 11.87 5.04 -8.64
CA GLY A 179 12.98 5.03 -7.70
C GLY A 179 13.44 3.62 -7.30
N LEU A 180 12.53 2.66 -7.16
CA LEU A 180 12.87 1.25 -6.93
C LEU A 180 13.64 0.66 -8.12
N LEU A 181 13.18 0.90 -9.36
CA LEU A 181 13.88 0.44 -10.56
C LEU A 181 15.31 1.01 -10.64
N LEU A 182 15.48 2.31 -10.39
CA LEU A 182 16.81 2.94 -10.41
C LEU A 182 17.77 2.32 -9.36
N ARG A 183 17.27 1.99 -8.16
CA ARG A 183 18.07 1.30 -7.13
C ARG A 183 18.47 -0.11 -7.57
N ILE A 184 17.58 -0.84 -8.23
CA ILE A 184 17.90 -2.16 -8.80
C ILE A 184 18.99 -2.03 -9.86
N MET A 185 18.86 -1.07 -10.77
CA MET A 185 19.86 -0.81 -11.81
C MET A 185 21.24 -0.52 -11.24
N GLU A 186 21.33 0.33 -10.21
CA GLU A 186 22.62 0.64 -9.57
C GLU A 186 23.19 -0.58 -8.83
N THR A 187 22.34 -1.37 -8.18
CA THR A 187 22.74 -2.62 -7.50
C THR A 187 23.37 -3.60 -8.50
N ILE A 188 22.72 -3.82 -9.64
CA ILE A 188 23.22 -4.72 -10.70
C ILE A 188 24.50 -4.18 -11.32
N LYS A 189 24.58 -2.86 -11.57
CA LYS A 189 25.79 -2.21 -12.08
C LYS A 189 26.99 -2.38 -11.16
N HIS A 190 26.77 -2.49 -9.86
CA HIS A 190 27.80 -2.83 -8.87
C HIS A 190 28.06 -4.34 -8.71
N GLY A 191 27.45 -5.18 -9.55
CA GLY A 191 27.61 -6.64 -9.50
C GLY A 191 26.95 -7.32 -8.30
N GLN A 192 26.01 -6.63 -7.65
CA GLN A 192 25.27 -7.16 -6.50
C GLN A 192 23.96 -7.81 -6.94
N GLU A 193 23.53 -8.83 -6.17
CA GLU A 193 22.25 -9.49 -6.42
C GLU A 193 21.08 -8.60 -5.98
N ALA A 194 20.10 -8.41 -6.87
CA ALA A 194 18.92 -7.59 -6.64
C ALA A 194 17.63 -8.41 -6.41
N GLN A 195 17.73 -9.71 -6.05
CA GLN A 195 16.59 -10.63 -6.08
C GLN A 195 15.42 -10.21 -5.17
N SER A 196 15.68 -9.68 -3.96
CA SER A 196 14.61 -9.18 -3.08
C SER A 196 13.89 -7.97 -3.69
N MET A 197 14.65 -7.03 -4.25
CA MET A 197 14.09 -5.84 -4.90
C MET A 197 13.36 -6.18 -6.19
N ARG A 198 13.81 -7.21 -6.92
CA ARG A 198 13.13 -7.75 -8.10
C ARG A 198 11.73 -8.24 -7.75
N MET A 199 11.59 -9.08 -6.71
CA MET A 199 10.28 -9.58 -6.29
C MET A 199 9.36 -8.44 -5.86
N GLU A 200 9.89 -7.45 -5.14
CA GLU A 200 9.14 -6.25 -4.77
C GLU A 200 8.67 -5.47 -6.00
N LEU A 201 9.55 -5.24 -6.98
CA LEU A 201 9.24 -4.54 -8.21
C LEU A 201 8.18 -5.28 -9.03
N GLU A 202 8.32 -6.59 -9.19
CA GLU A 202 7.35 -7.45 -9.88
C GLU A 202 5.96 -7.33 -9.25
N THR A 203 5.89 -7.42 -7.93
CA THR A 203 4.62 -7.35 -7.21
C THR A 203 3.96 -5.98 -7.37
N ARG A 204 4.74 -4.89 -7.29
CA ARG A 204 4.22 -3.52 -7.48
C ARG A 204 3.75 -3.28 -8.92
N ILE A 205 4.48 -3.76 -9.92
CA ILE A 205 4.08 -3.65 -11.33
C ILE A 205 2.76 -4.39 -11.58
N ASN A 206 2.61 -5.60 -11.03
CA ASN A 206 1.37 -6.37 -11.18
C ASN A 206 0.16 -5.67 -10.56
N TYR A 207 0.33 -5.09 -9.37
CA TYR A 207 -0.71 -4.27 -8.74
C TYR A 207 -1.12 -3.07 -9.61
N ILE A 208 -0.14 -2.33 -10.14
CA ILE A 208 -0.42 -1.19 -11.02
C ILE A 208 -1.13 -1.62 -12.31
N LEU A 209 -0.74 -2.75 -12.89
CA LEU A 209 -1.43 -3.33 -14.04
C LEU A 209 -2.88 -3.69 -13.73
N GLU A 210 -3.17 -4.23 -12.54
CA GLU A 210 -4.56 -4.46 -12.09
C GLU A 210 -5.34 -3.15 -11.99
N CYS A 211 -4.78 -2.12 -11.37
CA CYS A 211 -5.41 -0.80 -11.29
C CYS A 211 -5.71 -0.22 -12.69
N MET A 212 -4.76 -0.35 -13.64
CA MET A 212 -4.95 0.12 -15.02
C MET A 212 -6.05 -0.65 -15.76
N ARG A 213 -6.12 -1.98 -15.56
CA ARG A 213 -7.18 -2.82 -16.16
C ARG A 213 -8.55 -2.47 -15.57
N GLN A 214 -8.64 -2.32 -14.25
CA GLN A 214 -9.88 -1.93 -13.58
C GLN A 214 -10.35 -0.56 -14.08
N TYR A 215 -9.46 0.43 -14.10
CA TYR A 215 -9.77 1.77 -14.62
C TYR A 215 -10.28 1.72 -16.07
N ARG A 216 -9.63 0.93 -16.95
CA ARG A 216 -10.08 0.74 -18.34
C ARG A 216 -11.49 0.15 -18.41
N ASP A 217 -11.78 -0.84 -17.57
CA ASP A 217 -13.04 -1.58 -17.61
C ASP A 217 -14.21 -0.74 -17.05
N ASP A 218 -13.93 0.14 -16.09
CA ASP A 218 -14.88 1.09 -15.50
C ASP A 218 -15.26 2.25 -16.45
N ILE A 219 -14.50 2.48 -17.54
CA ILE A 219 -14.86 3.49 -18.55
C ILE A 219 -16.06 3.00 -19.37
N ILE A 220 -17.17 3.70 -19.19
CA ILE A 220 -18.39 3.57 -19.99
C ILE A 220 -18.20 4.38 -21.29
N VAL A 221 -18.29 3.68 -22.43
CA VAL A 221 -18.13 4.24 -23.79
C VAL A 221 -19.47 4.17 -24.52
#